data_AF-T0Z9X9-F1
#
_entry.id   AF-T0Z9X9-F1
#
_cell.length_a   1.000
_cell.length_b   1.000
_cell.length_c   1.000
_cell.angle_alpha   90.00
_cell.angle_beta   90.00
_cell.angle_gamma   90.00
#
_symmetry.space_group_name_H-M   'P 1'
#
loop_
_entity.id
_entity.type
_entity.pdbx_description
1 polymer ?
#
loop_
_entity_poly.entity_id
_entity_poly.type
_entity_poly.pdbx_seq_one_letter_code
_entity_poly.pdbx_strand_id
1 'polypeptide(L)'
;MGLDPLGEEARKAHEGVVRYVLRSGTKISLLVRSHKPSQRCYTIERSVPNPPIVKDESGEVLTLSPRDVMPGVEVFGQHEISELTKSREKLTLLLERFVDRDPTLSGRKAKIKLELERSRSRIVDVRREMKALEERLAALPGLEETQKRFKEAGLEERLKGKKPTDTGRGR
;
A
#
# COMPACT_ATOMS: atom_id res chain seq x y z
N MET A 1 -1.27 -19.71 -24.11
CA MET A 1 -0.82 -18.47 -23.43
C MET A 1 -1.27 -18.37 -21.96
N GLY A 2 -2.43 -18.91 -21.55
CA GLY A 2 -2.86 -18.81 -20.15
C GLY A 2 -3.16 -17.37 -19.73
N LEU A 3 -3.70 -16.58 -20.67
CA LEU A 3 -4.13 -15.21 -20.46
C LEU A 3 -5.65 -15.23 -20.43
N ASP A 4 -6.22 -14.53 -19.45
CA ASP A 4 -7.66 -14.37 -19.32
C ASP A 4 -8.09 -13.02 -19.90
N PRO A 5 -9.24 -12.97 -20.59
CA PRO A 5 -9.82 -11.70 -21.01
C PRO A 5 -10.15 -10.80 -19.81
N LEU A 6 -9.90 -9.51 -19.97
CA LEU A 6 -10.21 -8.44 -19.03
C LEU A 6 -11.69 -8.02 -19.14
N GLY A 7 -12.26 -8.11 -20.34
CA GLY A 7 -13.66 -7.86 -20.63
C GLY A 7 -14.57 -9.01 -20.16
N GLU A 8 -15.75 -8.69 -19.65
CA GLU A 8 -16.73 -9.71 -19.23
C GLU A 8 -17.38 -10.38 -20.45
N GLU A 9 -17.65 -9.64 -21.52
CA GLU A 9 -18.16 -10.22 -22.77
C GLU A 9 -17.07 -11.04 -23.45
N ALA A 10 -15.85 -10.53 -23.46
CA ALA A 10 -14.69 -11.24 -23.99
C ALA A 10 -14.41 -12.56 -23.23
N ARG A 11 -14.60 -12.58 -21.90
CA ARG A 11 -14.49 -13.80 -21.09
C ARG A 11 -15.53 -14.84 -21.47
N LYS A 12 -16.80 -14.44 -21.59
CA LYS A 12 -17.88 -15.33 -22.02
C LYS A 12 -17.62 -15.91 -23.42
N ALA A 13 -17.17 -15.07 -24.36
CA ALA A 13 -16.83 -15.49 -25.71
C ALA A 13 -15.66 -16.48 -25.71
N HIS A 14 -14.59 -16.19 -24.96
CA HIS A 14 -13.44 -17.07 -24.81
C HIS A 14 -13.85 -18.44 -24.24
N GLU A 15 -14.61 -18.47 -23.15
CA GLU A 15 -15.10 -19.72 -22.54
C GLU A 15 -15.97 -20.52 -23.51
N GLY A 16 -16.83 -19.82 -24.27
CA GLY A 16 -17.64 -20.42 -25.33
C GLY A 16 -16.78 -21.08 -26.40
N VAL A 17 -15.76 -20.38 -26.92
CA VAL A 17 -14.85 -20.94 -27.93
C VAL A 17 -14.09 -22.16 -27.40
N VAL A 18 -13.56 -22.08 -26.18
CA VAL A 18 -12.83 -23.22 -25.56
C VAL A 18 -13.74 -24.43 -25.41
N ARG A 19 -14.97 -24.22 -24.93
CA ARG A 19 -15.92 -25.30 -24.65
C ARG A 19 -16.52 -25.93 -25.90
N TYR A 20 -16.94 -25.12 -26.87
CA TYR A 20 -17.74 -25.58 -28.01
C TYR A 20 -16.93 -25.83 -29.28
N VAL A 21 -15.85 -25.06 -29.50
CA VAL A 21 -15.03 -25.12 -30.72
C VAL A 21 -13.80 -25.99 -30.52
N LEU A 22 -12.95 -25.65 -29.54
CA LEU A 22 -11.70 -26.37 -29.32
C LEU A 22 -11.97 -27.77 -28.77
N ARG A 23 -12.89 -27.95 -27.82
CA ARG A 23 -13.21 -29.25 -27.20
C ARG A 23 -11.98 -29.92 -26.56
N SER A 24 -12.19 -31.02 -25.84
CA SER A 24 -11.09 -31.76 -25.21
C SER A 24 -10.21 -32.43 -26.25
N GLY A 25 -8.88 -32.38 -26.06
CA GLY A 25 -7.90 -33.03 -26.94
C GLY A 25 -7.36 -32.15 -28.07
N THR A 26 -7.96 -30.99 -28.33
CA THR A 26 -7.40 -30.05 -29.33
C THR A 26 -6.11 -29.42 -28.81
N LYS A 27 -5.07 -29.50 -29.66
CA LYS A 27 -3.77 -28.90 -29.42
C LYS A 27 -3.59 -27.67 -30.28
N ILE A 28 -3.20 -26.58 -29.66
CA ILE A 28 -2.79 -25.33 -30.31
C ILE A 28 -1.29 -25.16 -30.08
N SER A 29 -0.55 -24.89 -31.15
CA SER A 29 0.91 -24.65 -31.09
C SER A 29 1.22 -23.29 -31.70
N LEU A 30 2.06 -22.51 -31.01
CA LEU A 30 2.52 -21.19 -31.44
C LEU A 30 4.05 -21.18 -31.44
N LEU A 31 4.65 -20.87 -32.59
CA LEU A 31 6.10 -20.65 -32.69
C LEU A 31 6.40 -19.18 -32.37
N VAL A 32 7.28 -18.95 -31.40
CA VAL A 32 7.70 -17.61 -30.96
C VAL A 32 9.20 -17.48 -31.13
N ARG A 33 9.65 -16.40 -31.76
CA ARG A 33 11.08 -16.07 -31.88
C ARG A 33 11.38 -14.86 -31.00
N SER A 34 12.17 -15.06 -29.96
CA SER A 34 12.71 -13.96 -29.16
C SER A 34 14.05 -13.52 -29.73
N HIS A 35 14.30 -12.20 -29.73
CA HIS A 35 15.55 -11.60 -30.19
C HIS A 35 16.38 -11.02 -29.03
N LYS A 36 15.89 -11.09 -27.79
CA LYS A 36 16.59 -10.60 -26.58
C LYS A 36 16.62 -11.70 -25.52
N PRO A 37 17.76 -11.95 -24.85
CA PRO A 37 19.08 -11.34 -25.05
C PRO A 37 19.82 -11.85 -26.31
N SER A 38 19.40 -12.99 -26.87
CA SER A 38 19.89 -13.54 -28.13
C SER A 38 18.73 -14.14 -28.91
N GLN A 39 18.93 -14.40 -30.20
CA GLN A 39 17.90 -15.05 -31.00
C GLN A 39 17.67 -16.49 -30.52
N ARG A 40 16.43 -16.81 -30.16
CA ARG A 40 15.98 -18.17 -29.83
C ARG A 40 14.53 -18.38 -30.26
N CYS A 41 14.23 -19.56 -30.77
CA CYS A 41 12.88 -20.01 -31.08
C CYS A 41 12.33 -20.89 -29.96
N TYR A 42 11.06 -20.69 -29.64
CA TYR A 42 10.33 -21.47 -28.64
C TYR A 42 9.00 -21.91 -29.24
N THR A 43 8.58 -23.12 -28.93
CA THR A 43 7.24 -23.62 -29.30
C THR A 43 6.36 -23.65 -28.06
N ILE A 44 5.31 -22.84 -28.05
CA ILE A 44 4.32 -22.83 -26.98
C ILE A 44 3.15 -23.70 -27.41
N GLU A 45 2.91 -24.82 -26.71
CA GLU A 45 1.80 -25.72 -26.99
C GLU A 45 0.78 -25.71 -25.85
N ARG A 46 -0.51 -25.79 -26.18
CA ARG A 46 -1.57 -26.00 -25.19
C ARG A 46 -2.54 -27.05 -25.73
N SER A 47 -2.76 -28.10 -24.96
CA SER A 47 -3.78 -29.11 -25.23
C SER A 47 -4.91 -28.95 -24.21
N VAL A 48 -6.14 -28.66 -24.63
CA VAL A 48 -7.27 -28.50 -23.68
C VAL A 48 -7.58 -29.85 -23.02
N PRO A 49 -7.70 -29.93 -21.67
CA PRO A 49 -7.80 -28.84 -20.68
C PRO A 49 -6.47 -28.42 -20.01
N ASN A 50 -5.36 -29.02 -20.41
CA ASN A 50 -4.05 -28.84 -19.79
C ASN A 50 -3.50 -27.40 -19.96
N PRO A 51 -2.65 -26.95 -19.00
CA PRO A 51 -1.95 -25.68 -19.12
C PRO A 51 -0.97 -25.67 -20.31
N PRO A 52 -0.56 -24.48 -20.79
CA PRO A 52 0.42 -24.37 -21.85
C PRO A 52 1.81 -24.85 -21.39
N ILE A 53 2.53 -25.53 -22.28
CA ILE A 53 3.92 -25.93 -22.14
C ILE A 53 4.80 -25.13 -23.11
N VAL A 54 6.05 -24.90 -22.73
CA VAL A 54 7.05 -24.23 -23.57
C VAL A 54 8.12 -25.25 -23.95
N LYS A 55 8.45 -25.31 -25.23
CA LYS A 55 9.54 -26.13 -25.76
C LYS A 55 10.61 -25.27 -26.40
N ASP A 56 11.84 -25.75 -26.38
CA ASP A 56 12.96 -25.13 -27.09
C ASP A 56 13.00 -25.55 -28.58
N GLU A 57 14.11 -25.22 -29.26
CA GLU A 57 14.35 -25.56 -30.68
C GLU A 57 14.55 -27.07 -30.90
N SER A 58 15.01 -27.79 -29.88
CA SER A 58 15.23 -29.24 -29.91
C SER A 58 13.95 -30.03 -29.59
N GLY A 59 12.90 -29.35 -29.15
CA GLY A 59 11.63 -29.95 -28.73
C GLY A 59 11.60 -30.37 -27.25
N GLU A 60 12.62 -30.02 -26.46
CA GLU A 60 12.66 -30.27 -25.03
C GLU A 60 11.72 -29.32 -24.28
N VAL A 61 10.97 -29.85 -23.31
CA VAL A 61 10.07 -29.05 -22.48
C VAL A 61 10.87 -28.27 -21.45
N LEU A 62 10.77 -26.96 -21.51
CA LEU A 62 11.43 -26.05 -20.57
C LEU A 62 10.54 -25.78 -19.36
N THR A 63 11.14 -25.54 -18.20
CA THR A 63 10.45 -25.03 -16.99
C THR A 63 10.19 -23.53 -17.09
N LEU A 64 9.70 -23.07 -18.25
CA LEU A 64 9.36 -21.68 -18.53
C LEU A 64 7.86 -21.56 -18.78
N SER A 65 7.28 -20.44 -18.38
CA SER A 65 5.93 -20.06 -18.76
C SER A 65 5.94 -19.25 -20.07
N PRO A 66 4.81 -19.20 -20.80
CA PRO A 66 4.68 -18.32 -21.96
C PRO A 66 5.06 -16.85 -21.71
N ARG A 67 4.86 -16.36 -20.48
CA ARG A 67 5.16 -14.98 -20.09
C ARG A 67 6.67 -14.71 -19.94
N ASP A 68 7.45 -15.74 -19.66
CA ASP A 68 8.91 -15.63 -19.54
C ASP A 68 9.58 -15.51 -20.91
N VAL A 69 9.01 -16.19 -21.92
CA VAL A 69 9.49 -16.14 -23.31
C VAL A 69 9.05 -14.85 -24.01
N MET A 70 7.84 -14.37 -23.71
CA MET A 70 7.24 -13.23 -24.37
C MET A 70 6.68 -12.23 -23.36
N PRO A 71 7.57 -11.49 -22.66
CA PRO A 71 7.17 -10.55 -21.62
C PRO A 71 6.39 -9.39 -22.23
N GLY A 72 5.32 -8.98 -21.53
CA GLY A 72 4.52 -7.82 -21.92
C GLY A 72 3.57 -8.05 -23.10
N VAL A 73 3.35 -9.30 -23.53
CA VAL A 73 2.29 -9.57 -24.51
C VAL A 73 0.92 -9.53 -23.87
N GLU A 74 0.06 -8.76 -24.52
CA GLU A 74 -1.35 -8.61 -24.22
C GLU A 74 -2.15 -9.11 -25.41
N VAL A 75 -3.27 -9.80 -25.13
CA VAL A 75 -4.17 -10.31 -26.15
C VAL A 75 -5.56 -9.77 -25.84
N PHE A 76 -6.15 -9.07 -26.82
CA PHE A 76 -7.49 -8.53 -26.71
C PHE A 76 -8.41 -9.23 -27.70
N GLY A 77 -9.58 -9.65 -27.23
CA GLY A 77 -10.65 -10.23 -28.03
C GLY A 77 -11.37 -9.20 -28.90
N GLN A 78 -12.33 -9.69 -29.69
CA GLN A 78 -13.18 -8.83 -30.52
C GLN A 78 -14.02 -7.91 -29.61
N HIS A 79 -13.94 -6.60 -29.86
CA HIS A 79 -14.60 -5.53 -29.09
C HIS A 79 -14.17 -5.34 -27.63
N GLU A 80 -13.15 -6.07 -27.16
CA GLU A 80 -12.75 -6.00 -25.74
C GLU A 80 -12.26 -4.61 -25.34
N ILE A 81 -11.43 -3.96 -26.15
CA ILE A 81 -10.93 -2.60 -25.83
C ILE A 81 -12.10 -1.62 -25.66
N SER A 82 -13.10 -1.68 -26.54
CA SER A 82 -14.30 -0.85 -26.46
C SER A 82 -15.07 -1.11 -25.17
N GLU A 83 -15.22 -2.38 -24.77
CA GLU A 83 -15.82 -2.73 -23.47
C GLU A 83 -15.04 -2.10 -22.30
N LEU A 84 -13.71 -2.20 -22.31
CA LEU A 84 -12.85 -1.64 -21.26
C LEU A 84 -13.00 -0.12 -21.14
N THR A 85 -13.21 0.60 -22.26
CA THR A 85 -13.41 2.05 -22.23
C THR A 85 -14.72 2.51 -21.57
N LYS A 86 -15.71 1.61 -21.42
CA LYS A 86 -17.00 1.93 -20.78
C LYS A 86 -16.93 1.98 -19.25
N SER A 87 -15.90 1.38 -18.64
CA SER A 87 -15.65 1.44 -17.20
C SER A 87 -14.43 2.30 -16.92
N ARG A 88 -14.57 3.24 -15.98
CA ARG A 88 -13.47 4.15 -15.60
C ARG A 88 -12.31 3.40 -14.94
N GLU A 89 -12.62 2.36 -14.16
CA GLU A 89 -11.63 1.51 -13.49
C GLU A 89 -10.83 0.70 -14.52
N LYS A 90 -11.52 0.03 -15.45
CA LYS A 90 -10.88 -0.75 -16.52
C LYS A 90 -10.10 0.14 -17.49
N LEU A 91 -10.61 1.34 -17.80
CA LEU A 91 -9.89 2.34 -18.58
C LEU A 91 -8.61 2.80 -17.87
N THR A 92 -8.66 3.00 -16.55
CA THR A 92 -7.46 3.37 -15.77
C THR A 92 -6.40 2.28 -15.85
N LEU A 93 -6.79 1.01 -15.68
CA LEU A 93 -5.90 -0.13 -15.85
C LEU A 93 -5.32 -0.20 -17.28
N LEU A 94 -6.15 0.10 -18.29
CA LEU A 94 -5.71 0.17 -19.68
C LEU A 94 -4.67 1.28 -19.89
N LEU A 95 -4.83 2.42 -19.22
CA LEU A 95 -3.94 3.57 -19.35
C LEU A 95 -2.64 3.43 -18.56
N GLU A 96 -2.64 2.70 -17.42
CA GLU A 96 -1.43 2.43 -16.64
C GLU A 96 -0.29 1.80 -17.46
N ARG A 97 -0.62 1.19 -18.60
CA ARG A 97 0.29 0.52 -19.54
C ARG A 97 1.21 1.49 -20.28
N PHE A 98 0.71 2.69 -20.54
CA PHE A 98 1.42 3.72 -21.28
C PHE A 98 2.17 4.69 -20.37
N VAL A 99 2.02 4.52 -19.05
CA VAL A 99 2.74 5.32 -18.06
C VAL A 99 4.00 4.57 -17.68
N ASP A 100 5.16 5.21 -17.88
CA ASP A 100 6.42 4.67 -17.40
C ASP A 100 6.35 4.42 -15.89
N ARG A 101 6.39 3.15 -15.51
CA ARG A 101 6.45 2.76 -14.11
C ARG A 101 7.88 2.95 -13.63
N ASP A 102 8.14 4.07 -12.97
CA ASP A 102 9.31 4.18 -12.09
C ASP A 102 9.07 3.27 -10.88
N PRO A 103 9.80 2.15 -10.74
CA PRO A 103 9.59 1.19 -9.66
C PRO A 103 9.84 1.80 -8.27
N THR A 104 10.55 2.93 -8.22
CA THR A 104 10.84 3.65 -6.97
C THR A 104 9.69 4.58 -6.54
N LEU A 105 8.78 4.96 -7.44
CA LEU A 105 7.69 5.90 -7.14
C LEU A 105 6.78 5.41 -6.03
N SER A 106 6.40 4.12 -6.05
CA SER A 106 5.53 3.55 -5.02
C SER A 106 6.19 3.61 -3.64
N GLY A 107 7.48 3.25 -3.56
CA GLY A 107 8.26 3.35 -2.32
C GLY A 107 8.42 4.78 -1.83
N ARG A 108 8.69 5.73 -2.73
CA ARG A 108 8.78 7.17 -2.41
C ARG A 108 7.45 7.71 -1.89
N LYS A 109 6.33 7.34 -2.51
CA LYS A 109 4.98 7.73 -2.08
C LYS A 109 4.66 7.20 -0.68
N ALA A 110 4.99 5.93 -0.40
CA ALA A 110 4.81 5.34 0.92
C ALA A 110 5.65 6.04 1.99
N LYS A 111 6.92 6.36 1.68
CA LYS A 111 7.81 7.12 2.57
C LYS A 111 7.25 8.50 2.90
N ILE A 112 6.85 9.27 1.88
CA ILE A 112 6.28 10.61 2.06
C ILE A 112 5.00 10.54 2.92
N LYS A 113 4.14 9.55 2.67
CA LYS A 113 2.92 9.35 3.47
C LYS A 113 3.26 9.14 4.95
N LEU A 114 4.24 8.28 5.25
CA LEU A 114 4.68 8.02 6.61
C LEU A 114 5.28 9.28 7.28
N GLU A 115 6.08 10.05 6.54
CA GLU A 115 6.64 11.32 7.02
C GLU A 115 5.54 12.34 7.33
N LEU A 116 4.51 12.40 6.49
CA LEU A 116 3.36 13.29 6.67
C LEU A 116 2.54 12.88 7.90
N GLU A 117 2.32 11.58 8.11
CA GLU A 117 1.65 11.05 9.31
C GLU A 117 2.44 11.39 10.58
N ARG A 118 3.77 11.22 10.57
CA ARG A 118 4.63 11.59 11.70
C ARG A 118 4.59 13.10 11.98
N SER A 119 4.65 13.92 10.93
CA SER A 119 4.57 15.37 11.05
C SER A 119 3.23 15.80 11.68
N ARG A 120 2.13 15.22 11.19
CA ARG A 120 0.79 15.46 11.74
C ARG A 120 0.71 15.13 13.23
N SER A 121 1.23 13.99 13.66
CA SER A 121 1.22 13.61 15.10
C SER A 121 2.00 14.61 15.94
N ARG A 122 3.21 14.98 15.51
CA ARG A 122 4.04 15.99 16.22
C ARG A 122 3.33 17.33 16.36
N ILE A 123 2.66 17.80 15.30
CA ILE A 123 1.90 19.06 15.35
C ILE A 123 0.78 18.97 16.38
N VAL A 124 0.09 17.84 16.47
CA VAL A 124 -0.97 17.64 17.47
C VAL A 124 -0.41 17.64 18.89
N ASP A 125 0.73 16.99 19.12
CA ASP A 125 1.37 16.94 20.43
C ASP A 125 1.84 18.32 20.88
N VAL A 126 2.55 19.06 20.01
CA VAL A 126 3.00 20.44 20.31
C VAL A 126 1.81 21.36 20.60
N ARG A 127 0.70 21.23 19.87
CA ARG A 127 -0.52 22.01 20.14
C ARG A 127 -1.13 21.69 21.50
N ARG A 128 -1.08 20.44 21.95
CA ARG A 128 -1.55 20.05 23.29
C ARG A 128 -0.66 20.64 24.38
N GLU A 129 0.66 20.60 24.19
CA GLU A 129 1.63 21.19 25.12
C GLU A 129 1.44 22.71 25.23
N MET A 130 1.28 23.40 24.10
CA MET A 130 0.98 24.84 24.08
C MET A 130 -0.28 25.15 24.90
N LYS A 131 -1.37 24.39 24.69
CA LYS A 131 -2.60 24.60 25.44
C LYS A 131 -2.43 24.39 26.95
N ALA A 132 -1.68 23.35 27.35
CA ALA A 132 -1.39 23.10 28.76
C ALA A 132 -0.53 24.21 29.40
N LEU A 133 0.40 24.79 28.63
CA LEU A 133 1.21 25.93 29.08
C LEU A 133 0.37 27.20 29.20
N GLU A 134 -0.53 27.47 28.27
CA GLU A 134 -1.49 28.58 28.33
C GLU A 134 -2.39 28.47 29.57
N GLU A 135 -2.91 27.27 29.87
CA GLU A 135 -3.71 27.01 31.08
C GLU A 135 -2.91 27.26 32.36
N ARG A 136 -1.64 26.85 32.41
CA ARG A 136 -0.75 27.11 33.55
C ARG A 136 -0.45 28.60 33.71
N LEU A 137 -0.17 29.31 32.61
CA LEU A 137 0.05 30.76 32.61
C LEU A 137 -1.18 31.51 33.13
N ALA A 138 -2.38 31.10 32.71
CA ALA A 138 -3.63 31.68 33.19
C ALA A 138 -3.89 31.45 34.69
N ALA A 139 -3.32 30.39 35.29
CA ALA A 139 -3.47 30.08 36.71
C ALA A 139 -2.49 30.85 37.63
N LEU A 140 -1.40 31.40 37.10
CA LEU A 140 -0.37 32.10 37.88
C LEU A 140 -0.90 33.28 38.71
N PRO A 141 -1.75 34.18 38.18
CA PRO A 141 -2.24 35.33 38.96
C PRO A 141 -3.03 34.91 40.21
N GLY A 142 -3.82 33.84 40.11
CA GLY A 142 -4.57 33.29 41.26
C GLY A 142 -3.66 32.66 42.31
N LEU A 143 -2.57 32.03 41.88
CA LEU A 143 -1.54 31.48 42.77
C LEU A 143 -0.71 32.58 43.45
N GLU A 144 -0.42 33.68 42.77
CA GLU A 144 0.26 34.85 43.34
C GLU A 144 -0.62 35.58 44.37
N GLU A 145 -1.91 35.74 44.06
CA GLU A 145 -2.89 36.33 44.97
C GLU A 145 -3.07 35.49 46.24
N THR A 146 -3.17 34.16 46.11
CA THR A 146 -3.21 33.26 47.27
C THR A 146 -1.92 33.30 48.08
N GLN A 147 -0.75 33.35 47.42
CA GLN A 147 0.53 33.51 48.13
C GLN A 147 0.58 34.83 48.91
N LYS A 148 0.15 35.96 48.32
CA LYS A 148 0.05 37.25 49.02
C LYS A 148 -0.86 37.16 50.23
N ARG A 149 -2.05 36.59 50.09
CA ARG A 149 -2.99 36.40 51.21
C ARG A 149 -2.42 35.52 52.32
N PHE A 150 -1.68 34.47 52.00
CA PHE A 150 -1.00 33.64 53.00
C PHE A 150 0.12 34.39 53.75
N LYS A 151 0.86 35.27 53.05
CA LYS A 151 1.86 36.16 53.67
C LYS A 151 1.20 37.23 54.56
N GLU A 152 0.15 37.88 54.07
CA GLU A 152 -0.62 38.89 54.82
C GLU A 152 -1.36 38.29 56.03
N ALA A 153 -1.83 37.05 55.94
CA ALA A 153 -2.43 36.31 57.05
C ALA A 153 -1.41 35.88 58.14
N GLY A 154 -0.13 36.24 58.02
CA GLY A 154 0.86 36.08 59.10
C GLY A 154 1.22 34.63 59.44
N LEU A 155 1.07 33.70 58.48
CA LEU A 155 1.42 32.29 58.71
C LEU A 155 2.92 32.06 58.90
N GLU A 156 3.78 32.99 58.46
CA GLU A 156 5.22 32.95 58.75
C GLU A 156 5.52 33.10 60.25
N GLU A 157 4.76 33.90 61.00
CA GLU A 157 4.90 33.99 62.46
C GLU A 157 4.38 32.73 63.16
N ARG A 158 3.26 32.17 62.69
CA ARG A 158 2.66 30.97 63.30
C ARG A 158 3.47 29.68 63.06
N LEU A 159 4.26 29.61 61.99
CA LEU A 159 5.14 28.47 61.68
C LEU A 159 6.52 28.57 62.32
N LYS A 160 7.10 29.77 62.51
CA LYS A 160 8.34 29.95 63.29
C LYS A 160 8.16 29.64 64.78
N GLY A 161 6.97 29.86 65.34
CA GLY A 161 6.67 29.58 66.74
C GLY A 161 6.50 28.11 67.11
N LYS A 162 6.58 27.16 66.15
CA LYS A 162 6.21 25.76 66.41
C LYS A 162 7.17 24.72 65.81
N LYS A 163 8.38 24.63 66.38
CA LYS A 163 9.19 23.39 66.56
C LYS A 163 10.18 23.60 67.72
N PRO A 164 10.60 22.57 68.48
CA PRO A 164 9.87 21.44 69.06
C PRO A 164 9.95 21.49 70.60
N THR A 165 8.84 21.43 71.34
CA THR A 165 8.91 21.09 72.78
C THR A 165 8.83 19.57 72.92
N ASP A 166 10.01 18.98 72.84
CA ASP A 166 10.31 17.64 73.33
C ASP A 166 10.14 17.58 74.86
N THR A 167 9.61 16.43 75.29
CA THR A 167 9.62 15.76 76.60
C THR A 167 9.70 16.56 77.91
N GLY A 168 8.76 16.26 78.80
CA GLY A 168 8.95 16.46 80.25
C GLY A 168 7.68 16.46 81.09
N ARG A 169 6.82 15.44 80.96
CA ARG A 169 5.69 15.24 81.89
C ARG A 169 6.26 14.68 83.20
N GLY A 170 6.25 15.49 84.25
CA GLY A 170 6.60 15.08 85.60
C GLY A 170 5.43 14.40 86.33
N ARG A 171 5.82 13.39 87.13
CA ARG A 171 5.11 12.67 88.19
C ARG A 171 4.09 11.61 87.79
#